data_AF-X1VA52-F1
#
_entry.id   AF-X1VA52-F1
#
_cell.length_a   1.000
_cell.length_b   1.000
_cell.length_c   1.000
_cell.angle_alpha   90.00
_cell.angle_beta   90.00
_cell.angle_gamma   90.00
#
_symmetry.space_group_name_H-M   'P 1'
#
loop_
_entity.id
_entity.type
_entity.pdbx_description
1 polymer ?
#
loop_
_entity_poly.entity_id
_entity_poly.type
_entity_poly.pdbx_seq_one_letter_code
_entity_poly.pdbx_strand_id
1 'polypeptide(L)'
;MEEPEVFLQQHKDKRLVLDEIHRLQNPSEILKIAADHYSGIKILATGSSTLGASAKFRDTLTGRKEEIWLTPLISDDLICFGNTRLDHRFQRGGLPPFFLSGHYPGKDYQEWFDALWAKDIQELFSLERRFSFLRFAELLYANSGGLFEASKYAAPCEVSRTTISNYLSVLEATF
;
A
#
# COMPACT_ATOMS: atom_id res chain seq x y z
N MET A 1 -10.80 -18.01 7.77
CA MET A 1 -12.27 -18.16 7.75
C MET A 1 -12.51 -19.58 7.28
N GLU A 2 -13.12 -20.41 8.11
CA GLU A 2 -13.12 -21.86 7.90
C GLU A 2 -14.19 -22.31 6.89
N GLU A 3 -15.26 -21.51 6.69
CA GLU A 3 -16.38 -21.88 5.80
C GLU A 3 -16.88 -20.68 4.95
N PRO A 4 -16.22 -20.36 3.81
CA PRO A 4 -16.60 -19.23 2.94
C PRO A 4 -17.99 -19.35 2.33
N GLU A 5 -18.45 -20.55 1.97
CA GLU A 5 -19.76 -20.75 1.33
C GLU A 5 -20.91 -20.39 2.27
N VAL A 6 -20.83 -20.80 3.54
CA VAL A 6 -21.86 -20.48 4.55
C VAL A 6 -21.95 -18.98 4.75
N PHE A 7 -20.80 -18.31 4.86
CA PHE A 7 -20.74 -16.85 4.98
C PHE A 7 -21.39 -16.15 3.77
N LEU A 8 -21.05 -16.56 2.55
CA LEU A 8 -21.59 -15.98 1.32
C LEU A 8 -23.10 -16.26 1.18
N GLN A 9 -23.55 -17.47 1.52
CA GLN A 9 -24.96 -17.86 1.46
C GLN A 9 -25.83 -17.00 2.40
N GLN A 10 -25.35 -16.68 3.62
CA GLN A 10 -26.04 -15.77 4.55
C GLN A 10 -26.14 -14.33 4.04
N HIS A 11 -25.29 -13.97 3.07
CA HIS A 11 -25.19 -12.63 2.50
C HIS A 11 -25.57 -12.59 1.01
N LYS A 12 -26.35 -13.57 0.55
CA LYS A 12 -26.84 -13.62 -0.83
C LYS A 12 -27.54 -12.32 -1.22
N ASP A 13 -27.28 -11.86 -2.44
CA ASP A 13 -27.83 -10.65 -3.04
C ASP A 13 -27.50 -9.33 -2.30
N LYS A 14 -26.47 -9.34 -1.43
CA LYS A 14 -25.97 -8.15 -0.74
C LYS A 14 -24.68 -7.61 -1.36
N ARG A 15 -24.37 -6.36 -1.00
CA ARG A 15 -23.04 -5.77 -1.19
C ARG A 15 -22.20 -6.02 0.04
N LEU A 16 -21.00 -6.55 -0.14
CA LEU A 16 -20.05 -6.84 0.93
C LEU A 16 -18.83 -5.95 0.76
N VAL A 17 -18.39 -5.35 1.86
CA VAL A 17 -17.11 -4.64 1.93
C VAL A 17 -16.20 -5.46 2.82
N LEU A 18 -15.11 -5.96 2.24
CA LEU A 18 -14.11 -6.76 2.94
C LEU A 18 -12.86 -5.91 3.13
N ASP A 19 -12.68 -5.40 4.34
CA ASP A 19 -11.54 -4.54 4.66
C ASP A 19 -10.27 -5.36 4.96
N GLU A 20 -9.13 -4.85 4.51
CA GLU A 20 -7.81 -5.48 4.66
C GLU A 20 -7.80 -6.98 4.32
N ILE A 21 -8.31 -7.32 3.14
CA ILE A 21 -8.63 -8.70 2.77
C ILE A 21 -7.43 -9.66 2.86
N HIS A 22 -6.20 -9.18 2.65
CA HIS A 22 -4.96 -9.98 2.76
C HIS A 22 -4.70 -10.55 4.17
N ARG A 23 -5.39 -10.05 5.20
CA ARG A 23 -5.31 -10.61 6.56
C ARG A 23 -5.96 -11.98 6.67
N LEU A 24 -6.87 -12.32 5.76
CA LEU A 24 -7.40 -13.66 5.66
C LEU A 24 -6.28 -14.67 5.34
N GLN A 25 -6.47 -15.92 5.74
CA GLN A 25 -5.55 -17.00 5.38
C GLN A 25 -5.57 -17.25 3.87
N ASN A 26 -6.77 -17.38 3.30
CA ASN A 26 -7.00 -17.62 1.86
C ASN A 26 -7.92 -16.54 1.25
N PRO A 27 -7.43 -15.31 1.03
CA PRO A 27 -8.26 -14.22 0.50
C PRO A 27 -8.77 -14.47 -0.93
N SER A 28 -7.97 -15.14 -1.78
CA SER A 28 -8.40 -15.44 -3.15
C SER A 28 -9.55 -16.44 -3.21
N GLU A 29 -9.64 -17.35 -2.24
CA GLU A 29 -10.65 -18.42 -2.22
C GLU A 29 -12.07 -17.87 -2.08
N ILE A 30 -12.31 -17.04 -1.05
CA ILE A 30 -13.63 -16.41 -0.84
C ILE A 30 -14.06 -15.57 -2.06
N LEU A 31 -13.13 -14.85 -2.68
CA LEU A 31 -13.41 -14.02 -3.85
C LEU A 31 -13.77 -14.86 -5.08
N LYS A 32 -13.06 -15.99 -5.29
CA LYS A 32 -13.36 -16.92 -6.39
C LYS A 32 -14.73 -17.56 -6.20
N ILE A 33 -15.02 -18.10 -5.02
CA ILE A 33 -16.29 -18.73 -4.71
C ILE A 33 -17.44 -17.74 -4.93
N ALA A 34 -17.29 -16.51 -4.44
CA ALA A 34 -18.28 -15.46 -4.65
C ALA A 34 -18.51 -15.15 -6.13
N ALA A 35 -17.43 -14.96 -6.90
CA ALA A 35 -17.51 -14.65 -8.32
C ALA A 35 -18.12 -15.81 -9.15
N ASP A 36 -17.77 -17.04 -8.84
CA ASP A 36 -18.15 -18.23 -9.62
C ASP A 36 -19.56 -18.74 -9.28
N HIS A 37 -19.97 -18.66 -8.01
CA HIS A 37 -21.21 -19.29 -7.52
C HIS A 37 -22.27 -18.30 -7.00
N TYR A 38 -21.91 -17.04 -6.70
CA TYR A 38 -22.79 -16.07 -6.06
C TYR A 38 -22.86 -14.75 -6.83
N SER A 39 -23.29 -14.79 -8.10
CA SER A 39 -23.34 -13.63 -9.01
C SER A 39 -24.17 -12.43 -8.51
N GLY A 40 -25.12 -12.67 -7.60
CA GLY A 40 -25.92 -11.63 -6.93
C GLY A 40 -25.16 -10.85 -5.85
N ILE A 41 -24.03 -11.38 -5.36
CA ILE A 41 -23.18 -10.69 -4.39
C ILE A 41 -22.21 -9.77 -5.13
N LYS A 42 -22.07 -8.52 -4.66
CA LYS A 42 -21.03 -7.61 -5.12
C LYS A 42 -20.05 -7.35 -3.98
N ILE A 43 -18.77 -7.66 -4.21
CA ILE A 43 -17.73 -7.50 -3.21
C ILE A 43 -16.85 -6.31 -3.57
N LEU A 44 -16.70 -5.39 -2.64
CA LEU A 44 -15.61 -4.41 -2.61
C LEU A 44 -14.57 -4.91 -1.61
N ALA A 45 -13.42 -5.34 -2.10
CA ALA A 45 -12.31 -5.72 -1.25
C ALA A 45 -11.29 -4.60 -1.23
N THR A 46 -10.85 -4.21 -0.03
CA THR A 46 -9.76 -3.25 0.15
C THR A 46 -8.54 -3.96 0.73
N GLY A 47 -7.40 -3.31 0.57
CA GLY A 47 -6.19 -3.63 1.31
C GLY A 47 -5.11 -2.62 0.96
N SER A 48 -4.00 -2.71 1.68
CA SER A 48 -2.83 -1.88 1.39
C SER A 48 -2.29 -2.09 -0.03
N SER A 49 -1.49 -1.14 -0.49
CA SER A 49 -0.88 -1.13 -1.83
C SER A 49 -0.02 -2.37 -2.11
N THR A 50 0.43 -3.05 -1.06
CA THR A 50 1.15 -4.33 -1.12
C THR A 50 0.27 -5.56 -1.37
N LEU A 51 -1.05 -5.40 -1.53
CA LEU A 51 -1.99 -6.50 -1.76
C LEU A 51 -1.56 -7.41 -2.93
N GLY A 52 -1.09 -6.81 -4.03
CA GLY A 52 -0.59 -7.54 -5.21
C GLY A 52 0.75 -8.25 -4.99
N ALA A 53 1.57 -7.75 -4.07
CA ALA A 53 2.85 -8.35 -3.70
C ALA A 53 2.70 -9.52 -2.71
N SER A 54 1.54 -9.64 -2.04
CA SER A 54 1.29 -10.72 -1.09
C SER A 54 1.26 -12.08 -1.77
N ALA A 55 2.08 -13.02 -1.29
CA ALA A 55 2.09 -14.41 -1.76
C ALA A 55 0.71 -15.10 -1.64
N LYS A 56 -0.17 -14.61 -0.77
CA LYS A 56 -1.55 -15.10 -0.57
C LYS A 56 -2.49 -14.77 -1.72
N PHE A 57 -2.14 -13.78 -2.55
CA PHE A 57 -2.88 -13.38 -3.76
C PHE A 57 -2.28 -13.96 -5.05
N ARG A 58 -1.41 -14.98 -4.95
CA ARG A 58 -0.77 -15.65 -6.10
C ARG A 58 -1.76 -16.22 -7.13
N ASP A 59 -2.99 -16.52 -6.71
CA ASP A 59 -3.96 -17.19 -7.55
C ASP A 59 -4.90 -16.17 -8.19
N THR A 60 -4.81 -16.04 -9.51
CA THR A 60 -5.33 -14.87 -10.22
C THR A 60 -6.86 -14.90 -10.34
N LEU A 61 -7.51 -13.83 -9.87
CA LEU A 61 -8.91 -13.49 -10.15
C LEU A 61 -9.08 -12.90 -11.56
N THR A 62 -8.24 -13.29 -12.52
CA THR A 62 -8.23 -12.75 -13.89
C THR A 62 -9.62 -12.88 -14.51
N GLY A 63 -10.14 -11.78 -15.04
CA GLY A 63 -11.48 -11.70 -15.62
C GLY A 63 -12.64 -11.72 -14.62
N ARG A 64 -12.36 -11.80 -13.31
CA ARG A 64 -13.35 -11.84 -12.22
C ARG A 64 -13.21 -10.69 -11.22
N LYS A 65 -12.17 -9.87 -11.34
CA LYS A 65 -11.97 -8.65 -10.57
C LYS A 65 -11.71 -7.46 -11.49
N GLU A 66 -12.15 -6.30 -11.05
CA GLU A 66 -11.66 -5.00 -11.50
C GLU A 66 -10.77 -4.45 -10.39
N GLU A 67 -9.61 -3.91 -10.76
CA GLU A 67 -8.64 -3.37 -9.80
C GLU A 67 -8.63 -1.84 -9.90
N ILE A 68 -8.88 -1.19 -8.77
CA ILE A 68 -8.83 0.27 -8.66
C ILE A 68 -7.65 0.62 -7.78
N TRP A 69 -6.67 1.30 -8.36
CA TRP A 69 -5.51 1.83 -7.64
C TRP A 69 -5.76 3.27 -7.23
N LEU A 70 -5.70 3.54 -5.92
CA LEU A 70 -5.87 4.89 -5.36
C LEU A 70 -4.51 5.51 -5.08
N THR A 71 -4.04 6.40 -5.95
CA THR A 71 -2.80 7.14 -5.73
C THR A 71 -3.01 8.27 -4.71
N PRO A 72 -1.93 8.79 -4.10
CA PRO A 72 -1.97 10.13 -3.51
C PRO A 72 -2.44 11.16 -4.54
N LEU A 73 -2.95 12.29 -4.06
CA LEU A 73 -3.45 13.39 -4.89
C LEU A 73 -2.43 13.79 -5.95
N ILE A 74 -2.82 13.78 -7.20
CA ILE A 74 -2.04 14.33 -8.30
C ILE A 74 -2.33 15.83 -8.47
N SER A 75 -1.55 16.51 -9.30
CA SER A 75 -1.71 17.96 -9.52
C SER A 75 -3.11 18.32 -10.00
N ASP A 76 -3.74 17.47 -10.79
CA ASP A 76 -5.09 17.70 -11.32
C ASP A 76 -6.16 17.58 -10.23
N ASP A 77 -5.96 16.71 -9.23
CA ASP A 77 -6.89 16.55 -8.12
C ASP A 77 -6.95 17.80 -7.25
N LEU A 78 -5.86 18.58 -7.18
CA LEU A 78 -5.73 19.74 -6.28
C LEU A 78 -6.85 20.77 -6.45
N ILE A 79 -7.40 20.88 -7.66
CA ILE A 79 -8.54 21.76 -7.97
C ILE A 79 -9.76 21.36 -7.15
N CYS A 80 -10.05 20.05 -7.04
CA CYS A 80 -11.16 19.52 -6.27
C CYS A 80 -11.00 19.75 -4.76
N PHE A 81 -9.76 19.88 -4.27
CA PHE A 81 -9.45 20.14 -2.87
C PHE A 81 -9.31 21.65 -2.55
N GLY A 82 -9.55 22.53 -3.52
CA GLY A 82 -9.59 23.98 -3.32
C GLY A 82 -8.23 24.63 -3.04
N ASN A 83 -7.12 23.92 -3.27
CA ASN A 83 -5.77 24.44 -3.07
C ASN A 83 -4.81 23.87 -4.12
N THR A 84 -4.42 24.69 -5.09
CA THR A 84 -3.56 24.29 -6.22
C THR A 84 -2.07 24.52 -5.95
N ARG A 85 -1.69 24.91 -4.74
CA ARG A 85 -0.30 25.20 -4.37
C ARG A 85 0.54 23.93 -4.30
N LEU A 86 1.51 23.81 -5.21
CA LEU A 86 2.42 22.67 -5.24
C LEU A 86 3.30 22.56 -3.99
N ASP A 87 3.73 23.67 -3.41
CA ASP A 87 4.50 23.68 -2.17
C ASP A 87 3.68 23.09 -1.00
N HIS A 88 2.38 23.43 -0.92
CA HIS A 88 1.46 22.86 0.07
C HIS A 88 1.30 21.35 -0.16
N ARG A 89 1.14 20.91 -1.42
CA ARG A 89 1.09 19.48 -1.77
C ARG A 89 2.37 18.76 -1.35
N PHE A 90 3.55 19.30 -1.67
CA PHE A 90 4.83 18.66 -1.39
C PHE A 90 5.12 18.55 0.11
N GLN A 91 4.80 19.59 0.89
CA GLN A 91 4.95 19.57 2.34
C GLN A 91 3.97 18.62 3.03
N ARG A 92 2.95 18.15 2.31
CA ARG A 92 1.85 17.33 2.84
C ARG A 92 1.61 16.08 2.01
N GLY A 93 2.63 15.62 1.26
CA GLY A 93 2.76 14.35 0.53
C GLY A 93 1.56 13.83 -0.27
N GLY A 94 0.55 14.66 -0.55
CA GLY A 94 -0.62 14.34 -1.37
C GLY A 94 -1.65 13.39 -0.74
N LEU A 95 -1.51 12.94 0.51
CA LEU A 95 -2.57 12.14 1.14
C LEU A 95 -3.71 13.08 1.58
N PRO A 96 -4.98 12.80 1.21
CA PRO A 96 -6.08 13.73 1.50
C PRO A 96 -6.19 14.20 2.96
N PRO A 97 -6.01 13.34 3.99
CA PRO A 97 -6.05 13.79 5.39
C PRO A 97 -4.96 14.81 5.73
N PHE A 98 -3.74 14.61 5.23
CA PHE A 98 -2.61 15.49 5.49
C PHE A 98 -2.70 16.78 4.68
N PHE A 99 -3.21 16.69 3.45
CA PHE A 99 -3.43 17.81 2.56
C PHE A 99 -4.47 18.80 3.13
N LEU A 100 -5.56 18.27 3.69
CA LEU A 100 -6.67 19.02 4.27
C LEU A 100 -6.40 19.53 5.70
N SER A 101 -5.34 19.06 6.36
CA SER A 101 -5.03 19.46 7.74
C SER A 101 -4.65 20.95 7.84
N GLY A 102 -5.19 21.62 8.86
CA GLY A 102 -4.87 23.01 9.17
C GLY A 102 -3.47 23.24 9.76
N HIS A 103 -2.80 22.19 10.24
CA HIS A 103 -1.44 22.27 10.81
C HIS A 103 -0.44 21.51 9.95
N TYR A 104 0.86 21.75 10.16
CA TYR A 104 1.91 20.98 9.49
C TYR A 104 1.87 19.51 9.99
N PRO A 105 1.79 18.51 9.10
CA PRO A 105 1.51 17.11 9.49
C PRO A 105 2.79 16.31 9.84
N GLY A 106 3.89 16.96 10.23
CA GLY A 106 5.18 16.28 10.39
C GLY A 106 5.15 15.07 11.33
N LYS A 107 4.45 15.18 12.47
CA LYS A 107 4.28 14.07 13.42
C LYS A 107 3.39 12.96 12.84
N ASP A 108 2.26 13.32 12.25
CA ASP A 108 1.32 12.34 11.68
C ASP A 108 1.95 11.58 10.52
N TYR A 109 2.81 12.24 9.74
CA TYR A 109 3.60 11.60 8.69
C TYR A 109 4.57 10.57 9.24
N GLN A 110 5.25 10.89 10.33
CA GLN A 110 6.17 9.97 10.98
C GLN A 110 5.41 8.74 11.50
N GLU A 111 4.27 8.95 12.16
CA GLU A 111 3.41 7.86 12.63
C GLU A 111 2.86 7.00 11.48
N TRP A 112 2.45 7.64 10.37
CA TRP A 112 2.01 6.94 9.17
C TRP A 112 3.13 6.10 8.54
N PHE A 113 4.34 6.65 8.43
CA PHE A 113 5.49 5.96 7.85
C PHE A 113 5.96 4.80 8.73
N ASP A 114 5.89 4.97 10.05
CA ASP A 114 6.14 3.91 11.02
C ASP A 114 5.10 2.78 10.93
N ALA A 115 3.82 3.12 10.73
CA ALA A 115 2.77 2.14 10.54
C ALA A 115 2.92 1.37 9.21
N LEU A 116 3.27 2.06 8.12
CA LEU A 116 3.59 1.44 6.82
C LEU A 116 4.74 0.42 6.98
N TRP A 117 5.80 0.80 7.69
CA TRP A 117 6.90 -0.12 7.97
C TRP A 117 6.42 -1.36 8.74
N ALA A 118 5.73 -1.15 9.87
CA ALA A 118 5.40 -2.23 10.78
C ALA A 118 4.37 -3.21 10.19
N LYS A 119 3.35 -2.68 9.48
CA LYS A 119 2.23 -3.47 8.97
C LYS A 119 2.52 -4.08 7.62
N ASP A 120 3.03 -3.29 6.68
CA ASP A 120 3.15 -3.73 5.29
C ASP A 120 4.55 -4.28 5.02
N ILE A 121 5.59 -3.57 5.43
CA ILE A 121 6.96 -3.91 5.01
C ILE A 121 7.55 -5.06 5.83
N GLN A 122 7.43 -5.00 7.16
CA GLN A 122 7.97 -6.02 8.04
C GLN A 122 7.23 -7.35 7.88
N GLU A 123 5.89 -7.34 7.78
CA GLU A 123 5.09 -8.56 7.64
C GLU A 123 5.28 -9.24 6.27
N LEU A 124 5.45 -8.46 5.19
CA LEU A 124 5.51 -9.02 3.84
C LEU A 124 6.93 -9.35 3.38
N PHE A 125 7.95 -8.63 3.85
CA PHE A 125 9.32 -8.75 3.35
C PHE A 125 10.34 -9.17 4.42
N SER A 126 9.90 -9.39 5.68
CA SER A 126 10.74 -9.87 6.79
C SER A 126 12.02 -9.05 6.99
N LEU A 127 11.95 -7.74 6.76
CA LEU A 127 13.13 -6.88 6.89
C LEU A 127 13.45 -6.63 8.38
N GLU A 128 14.66 -7.03 8.81
CA GLU A 128 15.06 -6.94 10.21
C GLU A 128 15.56 -5.53 10.62
N ARG A 129 16.03 -4.73 9.66
CA ARG A 129 16.74 -3.46 9.93
C ARG A 129 15.87 -2.23 9.64
N ARG A 130 14.93 -1.95 10.55
CA ARG A 130 14.03 -0.78 10.46
C ARG A 130 14.76 0.53 10.24
N PHE A 131 15.74 0.84 11.09
CA PHE A 131 16.47 2.11 11.01
C PHE A 131 17.11 2.32 9.63
N SER A 132 17.82 1.30 9.11
CA SER A 132 18.48 1.35 7.81
C SER A 132 17.49 1.57 6.66
N PHE A 133 16.31 0.95 6.73
CA PHE A 133 15.27 1.15 5.72
C PHE A 133 14.67 2.55 5.76
N LEU A 134 14.26 3.03 6.94
CA LEU A 134 13.69 4.37 7.10
C LEU A 134 14.70 5.42 6.62
N ARG A 135 15.97 5.25 7.01
CA ARG A 135 17.05 6.13 6.57
C ARG A 135 17.26 6.09 5.06
N PHE A 136 17.19 4.91 4.45
CA PHE A 136 17.26 4.76 3.00
C PHE A 136 16.11 5.51 2.31
N ALA A 137 14.87 5.33 2.78
CA ALA A 137 13.71 6.00 2.20
C ALA A 137 13.80 7.53 2.31
N GLU A 138 14.22 8.07 3.46
CA GLU A 138 14.48 9.51 3.63
C GLU A 138 15.49 10.03 2.60
N LEU A 139 16.61 9.33 2.45
CA LEU A 139 17.66 9.71 1.49
C LEU A 139 17.18 9.58 0.05
N LEU A 140 16.37 8.57 -0.26
CA LEU A 140 15.79 8.38 -1.58
C LEU A 140 14.87 9.56 -1.93
N TYR A 141 14.03 10.01 -1.00
CA TYR A 141 13.19 11.19 -1.20
C TYR A 141 14.03 12.47 -1.36
N ALA A 142 15.05 12.67 -0.53
CA ALA A 142 15.92 13.85 -0.60
C ALA A 142 16.71 13.94 -1.92
N ASN A 143 17.05 12.80 -2.52
CA ASN A 143 17.77 12.71 -3.79
C ASN A 143 16.86 12.39 -4.99
N SER A 144 15.55 12.59 -4.84
CA SER A 144 14.58 12.32 -5.90
C SER A 144 14.84 13.17 -7.14
N GLY A 145 14.66 12.58 -8.33
CA GLY A 145 14.90 13.24 -9.62
C GLY A 145 16.33 13.13 -10.17
N GLY A 146 17.26 12.50 -9.44
CA GLY A 146 18.62 12.20 -9.90
C GLY A 146 18.80 10.76 -10.40
N LEU A 147 20.02 10.43 -10.86
CA LEU A 147 20.41 9.06 -11.19
C LEU A 147 20.61 8.24 -9.91
N PHE A 148 19.91 7.11 -9.80
CA PHE A 148 20.04 6.21 -8.68
C PHE A 148 21.36 5.42 -8.72
N GLU A 149 22.08 5.41 -7.61
CA GLU A 149 23.29 4.61 -7.43
C GLU A 149 23.33 3.99 -6.02
N ALA A 150 23.05 2.69 -5.94
CA ALA A 150 22.91 1.97 -4.66
C ALA A 150 24.11 2.13 -3.71
N SER A 151 25.34 2.24 -4.25
CA SER A 151 26.57 2.40 -3.45
C SER A 151 26.56 3.68 -2.59
N LYS A 152 25.89 4.75 -3.03
CA LYS A 152 25.82 6.02 -2.30
C LYS A 152 24.98 5.93 -1.02
N TYR A 153 24.06 4.97 -0.95
CA TYR A 153 23.16 4.78 0.19
C TYR A 153 23.67 3.74 1.19
N ALA A 154 24.61 2.87 0.78
CA ALA A 154 25.12 1.78 1.61
C ALA A 154 25.76 2.28 2.92
N ALA A 155 26.69 3.25 2.83
CA ALA A 155 27.38 3.78 4.00
C ALA A 155 26.44 4.56 4.94
N PRO A 156 25.61 5.53 4.48
CA PRO A 156 24.68 6.23 5.36
C PRO A 156 23.60 5.36 6.02
N CYS A 157 23.25 4.23 5.42
CA CYS A 157 22.23 3.30 5.96
C CYS A 157 22.86 2.13 6.73
N GLU A 158 24.19 2.06 6.83
CA GLU A 158 24.94 0.99 7.50
C GLU A 158 24.59 -0.44 7.01
N VAL A 159 24.39 -0.58 5.69
CA VAL A 159 24.03 -1.86 5.05
C VAL A 159 24.78 -2.05 3.73
N SER A 160 24.77 -3.27 3.20
CA SER A 160 25.42 -3.57 1.92
C SER A 160 24.67 -2.96 0.73
N ARG A 161 25.38 -2.76 -0.39
CA ARG A 161 24.76 -2.38 -1.67
C ARG A 161 23.61 -3.32 -2.07
N THR A 162 23.78 -4.62 -1.85
CA THR A 162 22.74 -5.63 -2.12
C THR A 162 21.49 -5.39 -1.27
N THR A 163 21.66 -4.99 -0.01
CA THR A 163 20.54 -4.67 0.89
C THR A 163 19.80 -3.42 0.42
N ILE A 164 20.52 -2.38 -0.03
CA ILE A 164 19.92 -1.19 -0.64
C ILE A 164 19.10 -1.55 -1.88
N SER A 165 19.64 -2.38 -2.77
CA SER A 165 18.89 -2.87 -3.93
C SER A 165 17.62 -3.61 -3.51
N ASN A 166 17.70 -4.45 -2.48
CA ASN A 166 16.52 -5.13 -1.94
C ASN A 166 15.49 -4.14 -1.37
N TYR A 167 15.91 -3.13 -0.60
CA TYR A 167 15.01 -2.10 -0.09
C TYR A 167 14.31 -1.33 -1.21
N LEU A 168 15.03 -1.01 -2.29
CA LEU A 168 14.42 -0.38 -3.45
C LEU A 168 13.36 -1.27 -4.08
N SER A 169 13.66 -2.55 -4.31
CA SER A 169 12.68 -3.50 -4.86
C SER A 169 11.44 -3.67 -3.96
N VAL A 170 11.60 -3.58 -2.65
CA VAL A 170 10.47 -3.59 -1.70
C VAL A 170 9.61 -2.33 -1.85
N LEU A 171 10.22 -1.15 -1.97
CA LEU A 171 9.49 0.09 -2.22
C LEU A 171 8.76 0.08 -3.57
N GLU A 172 9.39 -0.42 -4.63
CA GLU A 172 8.79 -0.60 -5.97
C GLU A 172 7.65 -1.63 -5.97
N ALA A 173 7.71 -2.66 -5.12
CA ALA A 173 6.62 -3.62 -4.97
C ALA A 173 5.45 -3.05 -4.15
N THR A 174 5.67 -1.97 -3.41
CA THR A 174 4.67 -1.32 -2.54
C THR A 174 3.98 -0.15 -3.24
N PHE A 175 4.60 0.49 -4.23
CA PHE A 175 4.13 1.70 -4.91
C PHE A 175 4.45 1.67 -6.40
#